data_AF-A0A392QL26-F1
#
_entry.id   AF-A0A392QL26-F1
#
_cell.length_a   1.000
_cell.length_b   1.000
_cell.length_c   1.000
_cell.angle_alpha   90.00
_cell.angle_beta   90.00
_cell.angle_gamma   90.00
#
_symmetry.space_group_name_H-M   'P 1'
#
loop_
_entity.id
_entity.type
_entity.pdbx_description
1 polymer ?
#
loop_
_entity_poly.entity_id
_entity_poly.type
_entity_poly.pdbx_seq_one_letter_code
_entity_poly.pdbx_strand_id
1 'polypeptide(L)' 'MYENIEEFLQGNSLMPIRYSYKEIKKMTRGFKDKLGEGGYGTVYKGKLRSGPLVAIKMLGKSKGIGNGQDFISEVATIG' A
#
# COMPACT_ATOMS: atom_id res chain seq x y z
N MET A 1 -10.43 -4.50 -13.12
CA MET A 1 -10.79 -4.33 -11.67
C MET A 1 -9.91 -3.32 -10.91
N TYR A 2 -8.80 -2.81 -11.44
CA TYR A 2 -8.15 -1.58 -10.94
C TYR A 2 -7.45 -0.83 -12.09
N GLU A 3 -8.09 -0.76 -13.27
CA GLU A 3 -7.50 -0.16 -14.48
C GLU A 3 -7.00 1.27 -14.23
N ASN A 4 -7.78 2.08 -13.50
CA ASN A 4 -7.38 3.45 -13.14
C ASN A 4 -6.09 3.51 -12.31
N ILE A 5 -5.84 2.53 -11.43
CA ILE A 5 -4.59 2.47 -10.66
C ILE A 5 -3.43 2.13 -11.60
N GLU A 6 -3.63 1.15 -12.47
CA GLU A 6 -2.59 0.72 -13.42
C GLU A 6 -2.24 1.84 -14.41
N GLU A 7 -3.24 2.53 -14.96
CA GLU A 7 -3.04 3.72 -15.81
C GLU A 7 -2.28 4.83 -15.08
N PHE A 8 -2.67 5.13 -13.83
CA PHE A 8 -1.97 6.11 -13.01
C PHE A 8 -0.50 5.72 -12.77
N LEU A 9 -0.23 4.45 -12.47
CA LEU A 9 1.13 3.95 -12.24
C LEU A 9 1.96 3.88 -13.54
N GLN A 10 1.33 3.72 -14.70
CA GLN A 10 2.01 3.71 -16.01
C GLN A 10 2.34 5.12 -16.50
N GLY A 11 1.47 6.10 -16.24
CA GLY A 11 1.66 7.50 -16.66
C GLY A 11 2.61 8.30 -15.78
N ASN A 12 3.01 7.78 -14.61
CA ASN A 12 3.85 8.49 -13.65
C ASN A 12 5.33 8.06 -13.81
N SER A 13 6.26 9.02 -13.88
CA SER A 13 7.70 8.74 -14.07
C SER A 13 8.36 8.01 -12.89
N LEU A 14 7.69 7.96 -11.75
CA LEU A 14 8.10 7.21 -10.57
C LEU A 14 7.57 5.78 -10.69
N MET A 15 8.26 4.90 -11.43
CA MET A 15 7.93 3.47 -11.44
C MET A 15 8.15 2.89 -10.03
N PRO A 16 7.10 2.67 -9.21
CA PRO A 16 7.30 2.25 -7.83
C PRO A 16 7.65 0.76 -7.81
N ILE A 17 8.46 0.36 -6.82
CA ILE A 17 8.74 -1.07 -6.61
C ILE A 17 7.44 -1.76 -6.22
N ARG A 18 7.05 -2.77 -7.01
CA ARG A 18 5.86 -3.57 -6.76
C ARG A 18 6.20 -4.82 -5.94
N TYR A 19 5.47 -5.01 -4.86
CA TYR A 19 5.55 -6.23 -4.04
C TYR A 19 4.27 -7.02 -4.16
N SER A 20 4.40 -8.34 -4.27
CA SER A 20 3.26 -9.23 -4.17
C SER A 20 2.69 -9.24 -2.74
N TYR A 21 1.40 -9.56 -2.61
CA TYR A 21 0.77 -9.73 -1.30
C TYR A 21 1.51 -10.74 -0.41
N LYS A 22 2.06 -11.80 -1.01
CA LYS A 22 2.86 -12.81 -0.29
C LYS A 22 4.13 -12.22 0.32
N GLU A 23 4.81 -11.35 -0.41
CA GLU A 23 5.99 -10.64 0.10
C GLU A 23 5.61 -9.68 1.21
N ILE A 24 4.55 -8.88 1.02
CA ILE A 24 4.03 -7.98 2.05
C ILE A 24 3.70 -8.74 3.34
N LYS A 25 2.95 -9.84 3.22
CA LYS A 25 2.61 -10.71 4.37
C LYS A 25 3.86 -11.26 5.07
N LYS A 26 4.91 -11.60 4.30
CA LYS A 26 6.18 -12.04 4.88
C LYS A 26 6.90 -10.91 5.61
N MET A 27 6.99 -9.72 5.01
CA MET A 27 7.64 -8.55 5.61
C MET A 27 6.98 -8.13 6.92
N THR A 28 5.65 -8.23 7.01
CA THR A 28 4.87 -7.88 8.21
C THR A 28 4.73 -9.02 9.21
N ARG A 29 5.39 -10.16 8.98
CA ARG A 29 5.26 -11.39 9.81
C ARG A 29 3.80 -11.81 9.99
N GLY A 30 3.00 -11.71 8.92
CA GLY A 30 1.57 -12.00 8.94
C GLY A 30 0.73 -10.87 9.54
N PHE A 31 1.14 -9.61 9.36
CA PHE A 31 0.45 -8.44 9.90
C PHE A 31 0.37 -8.43 11.44
N LYS A 32 1.42 -8.92 12.10
CA LYS A 32 1.43 -9.16 13.56
C LYS A 32 1.53 -7.87 14.37
N ASP A 33 2.36 -6.93 13.93
CA ASP A 33 2.68 -5.72 14.69
C ASP A 33 1.94 -4.52 14.10
N LYS A 34 0.72 -4.26 14.58
CA LYS A 34 -0.04 -3.05 14.24
C LYS A 34 0.64 -1.82 14.86
N LEU A 35 0.92 -0.82 14.03
CA LEU A 35 1.48 0.46 14.45
C LEU A 35 0.40 1.53 14.64
N GLY A 36 -0.71 1.44 13.92
CA GLY A 36 -1.83 2.37 14.03
C GLY A 36 -2.98 2.03 13.09
N GLU A 37 -4.12 2.66 13.31
CA GLU A 37 -5.32 2.51 12.48
C GLU A 37 -6.10 3.83 12.45
N GLY A 38 -6.68 4.15 11.30
CA GLY A 38 -7.56 5.30 11.11
C GLY A 38 -8.54 5.05 9.97
N GLY A 39 -9.29 6.09 9.58
CA GLY A 39 -10.36 5.97 8.58
C GLY A 39 -9.92 5.43 7.20
N TYR A 40 -8.65 5.59 6.86
CA TYR A 40 -8.07 5.18 5.58
C TYR A 40 -7.40 3.81 5.60
N GLY A 41 -7.33 3.15 6.76
CA GLY A 41 -6.79 1.80 6.89
C GLY A 41 -5.86 1.61 8.08
N THR A 42 -5.05 0.56 8.00
CA THR A 42 -4.23 0.06 9.10
C THR A 42 -2.76 0.03 8.72
N VAL A 43 -1.89 0.52 9.62
CA VAL A 43 -0.44 0.52 9.44
C VAL A 43 0.18 -0.61 10.25
N TYR A 44 1.06 -1.39 9.61
CA TYR A 44 1.81 -2.47 10.23
C TYR A 44 3.31 -2.25 10.12
N LYS A 45 4.06 -2.79 11.07
CA LYS A 45 5.52 -2.85 10.99
C LYS A 45 5.92 -3.93 9.99
N GLY A 46 6.83 -3.59 9.08
CA GLY A 46 7.48 -4.51 8.16
C GLY A 46 9.00 -4.47 8.27
N LYS A 47 9.66 -5.49 7.74
CA LYS A 47 11.11 -5.51 7.53
C LYS A 47 11.41 -5.90 6.08
N LEU A 48 12.11 -5.03 5.35
CA LEU A 48 12.58 -5.34 4.00
C LEU A 48 13.63 -6.45 4.04
N ARG A 49 13.77 -7.19 2.94
CA ARG A 49 14.82 -8.22 2.81
C ARG A 49 16.23 -7.62 2.94
N SER A 50 16.40 -6.36 2.56
CA SER A 50 17.64 -5.60 2.71
C SER A 50 17.98 -5.24 4.16
N GLY A 51 17.05 -5.40 5.12
CA GLY A 51 17.29 -5.13 6.54
C GLY A 51 16.51 -3.96 7.17
N PRO A 52 16.21 -2.84 6.45
CA PRO A 52 15.47 -1.73 7.02
C PRO A 52 14.06 -2.09 7.50
N LEU A 53 13.63 -1.40 8.56
CA LEU A 53 12.25 -1.43 9.02
C LEU A 53 11.42 -0.44 8.19
N VAL A 54 10.18 -0.81 7.91
CA VAL A 54 9.23 -0.02 7.11
C VAL A 54 7.85 -0.02 7.77
N ALA A 55 7.06 0.99 7.45
CA ALA A 55 5.63 1.02 7.75
C ALA A 55 4.86 0.58 6.49
N ILE A 56 3.97 -0.39 6.63
CA ILE A 56 3.14 -0.91 5.55
C ILE A 56 1.69 -0.55 5.87
N LYS A 57 1.12 0.40 5.12
CA LYS A 57 -0.28 0.83 5.24
C LYS A 57 -1.16 -0.04 4.32
N MET A 58 -2.05 -0.80 4.95
CA MET A 58 -3.11 -1.54 4.29
C MET A 58 -4.34 -0.64 4.21
N LEU A 59 -4.72 -0.21 3.01
CA LEU A 59 -5.93 0.58 2.81
C LEU A 59 -7.17 -0.28 3.12
N GLY A 60 -8.13 0.30 3.84
CA GLY A 60 -9.40 -0.37 4.13
C GLY A 60 -10.20 -0.64 2.86
N LYS A 61 -11.08 -1.65 2.87
CA LYS A 61 -12.06 -1.83 1.79
C LYS A 61 -13.07 -0.67 1.87
N SER A 62 -12.84 0.43 1.15
CA SER A 62 -13.93 1.35 0.88
C SER A 62 -15.01 0.57 0.12
N LYS A 63 -16.24 0.58 0.63
CA LYS A 63 -17.37 -0.10 0.00
C LYS A 63 -17.62 0.56 -1.37
N GLY A 64 -17.03 0.00 -2.42
CA GLY A 64 -17.59 -0.04 -3.77
C GLY A 64 -17.88 1.27 -4.53
N ILE A 65 -17.32 2.43 -4.16
CA ILE A 65 -17.59 3.68 -4.90
C ILE A 65 -16.34 4.30 -5.56
N GLY A 66 -15.14 4.06 -5.03
CA GLY A 66 -13.90 4.57 -5.63
C GLY A 66 -13.12 3.45 -6.32
N ASN A 67 -12.98 3.52 -7.66
CA ASN A 67 -12.17 2.62 -8.48
C ASN A 67 -10.65 2.75 -8.20
N GLY A 68 -10.22 2.60 -6.94
CA GLY A 68 -8.83 2.81 -6.52
C GLY A 68 -8.44 4.27 -6.25
N GLN A 69 -9.41 5.19 -6.16
CA GLN A 69 -9.12 6.62 -5.98
C GLN A 69 -8.40 6.92 -4.65
N ASP A 70 -8.74 6.19 -3.59
CA ASP A 70 -8.05 6.31 -2.29
C ASP A 70 -6.56 5.99 -2.41
N PHE A 71 -6.22 4.98 -3.23
CA PHE A 71 -4.83 4.62 -3.50
C PHE A 71 -4.14 5.72 -4.31
N ILE A 72 -4.78 6.19 -5.38
CA ILE A 72 -4.22 7.26 -6.24
C ILE A 72 -3.95 8.52 -5.42
N SER A 73 -4.89 8.94 -4.56
CA SER A 73 -4.73 10.13 -3.72
C SER A 73 -3.55 10.03 -2.77
N GLU A 74 -3.38 8.88 -2.11
CA GLU A 74 -2.25 8.65 -1.19
C GLU A 74 -0.93 8.63 -1.96
N VAL A 75 -0.85 7.91 -3.10
CA VAL A 75 0.40 7.82 -3.88
C VAL A 75 0.75 9.14 -4.55
N ALA A 76 -0.22 9.92 -5.03
CA ALA A 76 0.02 11.22 -5.66
C ALA A 76 0.49 12.30 -4.68
N THR A 77 0.20 12.13 -3.38
CA THR A 77 0.56 13.11 -2.34
C THR A 77 1.86 12.73 -1.61
N ILE A 78 2.38 11.51 -1.82
CA ILE A 78 3.71 11.10 -1.34
C ILE A 78 4.76 11.78 -2.23
N GLY A 79 5.33 12.87 -1.74
CA GLY A 79 6.47 13.57 -2.33
C GLY A 79 7.81 12.95 -1.94
#